data_AF-A0A7X9BNN7-F1
#
_entry.id   AF-A0A7X9BNN7-F1
#
_cell.length_a   1.000
_cell.length_b   1.000
_cell.length_c   1.000
_cell.angle_alpha   90.00
_cell.angle_beta   90.00
_cell.angle_gamma   90.00
#
_symmetry.space_group_name_H-M   'P 1'
#
loop_
_entity.id
_entity.type
_entity.pdbx_description
1 polymer ?
#
loop_
_entity_poly.entity_id
_entity_poly.type
_entity_poly.pdbx_seq_one_letter_code
_entity_poly.pdbx_strand_id
1 'polypeptide(L)'
;WYDSSSKTWNLLDNIEVDKEKATVSGETKHFTKFAVIAVTSVEEVPPTPVVLTDIAGHWAEASIKALVDKGAIAGYPDQTFKPNRTITRAEFAKVLVKAFELEAKDGKVFEDTASHWAKDDIATANAHGIIKGYSDQKFGPNDLITREQVAVMVTRAANLTASDQAPVFTDSAEISDWAQEAVASAAEAGIINGYPDGSFQPQGNATRAEAATIIMRAIK
;
A
#
# COMPACT_ATOMS: atom_id res chain seq x y z
N TRP A 1 14.41 -26.53 -9.07
CA TRP A 1 13.72 -27.41 -10.03
C TRP A 1 12.78 -26.59 -10.90
N TYR A 2 12.62 -26.95 -12.17
CA TYR A 2 11.77 -26.21 -13.10
C TYR A 2 10.34 -26.74 -13.05
N ASP A 3 9.38 -25.86 -12.78
CA ASP A 3 7.96 -26.15 -12.90
C ASP A 3 7.51 -25.81 -14.34
N SER A 4 7.16 -26.84 -15.11
CA SER A 4 6.73 -26.66 -16.50
C SER A 4 5.33 -26.06 -16.65
N SER A 5 4.50 -26.15 -15.60
CA SER A 5 3.12 -25.65 -15.61
C SER A 5 3.10 -24.14 -15.34
N SER A 6 3.84 -23.70 -14.31
CA SER A 6 3.97 -22.27 -13.98
C SER A 6 5.08 -21.56 -14.76
N LYS A 7 5.97 -22.31 -15.42
CA LYS A 7 7.19 -21.83 -16.09
C LYS A 7 8.18 -21.11 -15.15
N THR A 8 8.18 -21.46 -13.86
CA THR A 8 9.07 -20.86 -12.84
C THR A 8 10.17 -21.82 -12.37
N TRP A 9 11.24 -21.26 -11.81
CA TRP A 9 12.27 -22.02 -11.10
C TRP A 9 12.00 -21.96 -9.60
N ASN A 10 11.83 -23.12 -8.98
CA ASN A 10 11.65 -23.25 -7.54
C ASN A 10 12.94 -23.78 -6.89
N LEU A 11 13.23 -23.38 -5.65
CA LEU A 11 14.39 -23.93 -4.92
C LEU A 11 14.17 -25.41 -4.58
N LEU A 12 15.28 -26.15 -4.43
CA LEU A 12 15.24 -27.49 -3.85
C LEU A 12 15.06 -27.40 -2.33
N ASP A 13 14.56 -28.47 -1.73
CA ASP A 13 14.56 -28.61 -0.28
C ASP A 13 15.98 -28.98 0.19
N ASN A 14 16.32 -28.69 1.44
CA ASN A 14 17.59 -29.13 2.07
C ASN A 14 18.85 -28.82 1.25
N ILE A 15 18.94 -27.60 0.69
CA ILE A 15 20.11 -27.20 -0.09
C ILE A 15 21.33 -27.08 0.81
N GLU A 16 22.39 -27.82 0.48
CA GLU A 16 23.69 -27.74 1.14
C GLU A 16 24.78 -27.38 0.11
N VAL A 17 25.71 -26.52 0.51
CA VAL A 17 26.87 -26.14 -0.29
C VAL A 17 28.14 -26.52 0.46
N ASP A 18 28.83 -27.55 -0.03
CA ASP A 18 30.14 -27.96 0.48
C ASP A 18 31.23 -27.34 -0.41
N LYS A 19 31.85 -26.27 0.11
CA LYS A 19 32.90 -25.52 -0.59
C LYS A 19 34.22 -26.27 -0.66
N GLU A 20 34.50 -27.18 0.29
CA GLU A 20 35.73 -27.97 0.30
C GLU A 20 35.68 -29.07 -0.76
N LYS A 21 34.50 -29.70 -0.92
CA LYS A 21 34.27 -30.74 -1.94
C LYS A 21 33.78 -30.20 -3.26
N ALA A 22 33.50 -28.89 -3.36
CA ALA A 22 32.91 -28.23 -4.52
C ALA A 22 31.58 -28.89 -4.98
N THR A 23 30.73 -29.26 -4.02
CA THR A 23 29.44 -29.91 -4.29
C THR A 23 28.26 -29.07 -3.79
N VAL A 24 27.16 -29.12 -4.53
CA VAL A 24 25.86 -28.60 -4.11
C VAL A 24 24.87 -29.77 -4.11
N SER A 25 24.20 -30.00 -2.99
CA SER A 25 23.17 -31.03 -2.83
C SER A 25 21.83 -30.41 -2.46
N GLY A 26 20.76 -31.17 -2.66
CA GLY A 26 19.40 -30.80 -2.30
C GLY A 26 18.45 -31.97 -2.53
N GLU A 27 17.28 -31.92 -1.91
CA GLU A 27 16.26 -32.94 -1.99
C GLU A 27 15.07 -32.49 -2.85
N THR A 28 14.40 -33.47 -3.46
CA THR A 28 13.17 -33.24 -4.20
C THR A 28 12.34 -34.50 -4.25
N LYS A 29 11.02 -34.34 -4.31
CA LYS A 29 10.05 -35.43 -4.55
C LYS A 29 9.54 -35.47 -5.99
N HIS A 30 10.12 -34.64 -6.87
CA HIS A 30 9.68 -34.48 -8.25
C HIS A 30 10.83 -34.68 -9.25
N PHE A 31 10.61 -35.46 -10.29
CA PHE A 31 11.57 -35.64 -11.38
C PHE A 31 11.33 -34.59 -12.47
N THR A 32 12.20 -33.58 -12.56
CA THR A 32 12.12 -32.49 -13.55
C THR A 32 13.52 -31.97 -13.91
N LYS A 33 13.62 -30.83 -14.61
CA LYS A 33 14.89 -30.17 -14.92
C LYS A 33 15.44 -29.45 -13.70
N PHE A 34 16.75 -29.53 -13.52
CA PHE A 34 17.48 -28.84 -12.46
C PHE A 34 18.57 -27.96 -13.08
N ALA A 35 18.89 -26.86 -12.40
CA ALA A 35 19.99 -25.98 -12.71
C ALA A 35 20.65 -25.57 -11.39
N VAL A 36 21.99 -25.52 -11.37
CA VAL A 36 22.74 -24.93 -10.26
C VAL A 36 23.01 -23.49 -10.66
N ILE A 37 22.45 -22.54 -9.91
CA ILE A 37 22.59 -21.10 -10.16
C ILE A 37 23.36 -20.51 -8.98
N ALA A 38 24.56 -20.01 -9.25
CA ALA A 38 25.30 -19.22 -8.28
C ALA A 38 24.67 -17.84 -8.21
N VAL A 39 23.82 -17.62 -7.20
CA VAL A 39 23.42 -16.27 -6.80
C VAL A 39 24.44 -15.79 -5.79
N THR A 40 25.05 -14.62 -6.02
CA THR A 40 25.78 -13.91 -4.97
C THR A 40 24.79 -13.78 -3.82
N SER A 41 25.09 -14.38 -2.67
CA SER A 41 24.28 -14.17 -1.48
C SER A 41 24.28 -12.67 -1.23
N VAL A 42 23.18 -12.00 -1.54
CA VAL A 42 22.76 -10.89 -0.71
C VAL A 42 22.53 -11.58 0.63
N GLU A 43 23.53 -11.51 1.50
CA GLU A 43 23.26 -11.74 2.92
C GLU A 43 21.99 -10.96 3.21
N GLU A 44 21.00 -11.62 3.82
CA GLU A 44 19.95 -10.89 4.52
C GLU A 44 20.67 -10.13 5.64
N VAL A 45 21.30 -9.01 5.29
CA VAL A 45 21.70 -8.00 6.25
C VAL A 45 20.39 -7.69 6.94
N PRO A 46 20.25 -7.96 8.25
CA PRO A 46 19.06 -7.58 8.97
C PRO A 46 18.84 -6.10 8.62
N PRO A 47 17.66 -5.73 8.09
CA PRO A 47 17.47 -4.42 7.51
C PRO A 47 17.95 -3.41 8.54
N THR A 48 18.97 -2.63 8.19
CA THR A 48 19.41 -1.53 9.04
C THR A 48 18.14 -0.77 9.39
N PRO A 49 17.79 -0.60 10.68
CA PRO A 49 16.53 0.02 11.04
C PRO A 49 16.43 1.34 10.29
N VAL A 50 15.37 1.52 9.51
CA VAL A 50 15.22 2.70 8.66
C VAL A 50 15.05 3.90 9.59
N VAL A 51 16.14 4.61 9.85
CA VAL A 51 16.13 5.82 10.69
C VAL A 51 15.63 6.97 9.83
N LEU A 52 14.38 7.37 10.05
CA LEU A 52 13.79 8.55 9.43
C LEU A 52 14.09 9.78 10.28
N THR A 53 14.75 10.77 9.69
CA THR A 53 15.34 11.93 10.39
C THR A 53 14.34 13.04 10.71
N ASP A 54 13.17 13.05 10.07
CA ASP A 54 12.20 14.16 10.08
C ASP A 54 10.84 13.79 10.70
N ILE A 55 10.75 12.65 11.40
CA ILE A 55 9.51 12.20 12.05
C ILE A 55 9.55 12.25 13.57
N ALA A 56 10.72 12.49 14.19
CA ALA A 56 10.84 12.52 15.64
C ALA A 56 9.99 13.64 16.27
N GLY A 57 9.10 13.28 17.18
CA GLY A 57 8.14 14.21 17.81
C GLY A 57 6.96 14.60 16.92
N HIS A 58 6.88 14.06 15.70
CA HIS A 58 5.73 14.29 14.81
C HIS A 58 4.54 13.45 15.28
N TRP A 59 3.33 14.02 15.24
CA TRP A 59 2.11 13.33 15.73
C TRP A 59 1.82 11.99 15.01
N ALA A 60 2.28 11.86 13.76
CA ALA A 60 2.15 10.64 12.95
C ALA A 60 3.32 9.65 13.11
N GLU A 61 4.33 9.94 13.94
CA GLU A 61 5.57 9.17 14.04
C GLU A 61 5.32 7.66 14.22
N ALA A 62 4.47 7.31 15.18
CA ALA A 62 4.16 5.91 15.47
C ALA A 62 3.50 5.21 14.28
N SER A 63 2.56 5.88 13.61
CA SER A 63 1.88 5.35 12.43
C SER A 63 2.85 5.16 11.26
N ILE A 64 3.75 6.12 11.06
CA ILE A 64 4.76 6.08 10.00
C ILE A 64 5.72 4.91 10.25
N LYS A 65 6.27 4.79 11.45
CA LYS A 65 7.17 3.68 11.82
C LYS A 65 6.51 2.33 11.58
N ALA A 66 5.27 2.14 12.04
CA ALA A 66 4.56 0.88 11.87
C ALA A 66 4.37 0.48 10.39
N LEU A 67 4.01 1.42 9.51
CA LEU A 67 3.88 1.11 8.08
C LEU A 67 5.21 0.92 7.37
N VAL A 68 6.27 1.58 7.84
CA VAL A 68 7.64 1.37 7.34
C VAL A 68 8.14 -0.02 7.73
N ASP A 69 7.96 -0.42 8.99
CA ASP A 69 8.32 -1.74 9.49
C ASP A 69 7.55 -2.85 8.76
N LYS A 70 6.30 -2.58 8.36
CA LYS A 70 5.48 -3.48 7.53
C LYS A 70 5.89 -3.48 6.05
N GLY A 71 6.82 -2.61 5.63
CA GLY A 71 7.21 -2.45 4.23
C GLY A 71 6.11 -1.86 3.33
N ALA A 72 5.06 -1.27 3.92
CA ALA A 72 3.92 -0.72 3.18
C ALA A 72 4.20 0.67 2.61
N ILE A 73 5.05 1.44 3.28
CA ILE A 73 5.51 2.75 2.81
C ILE A 73 7.00 2.91 3.14
N ALA A 74 7.73 3.62 2.29
CA ALA A 74 9.15 3.90 2.50
C ALA A 74 9.40 5.42 2.59
N GLY A 75 10.51 5.79 3.23
CA GLY A 75 11.10 7.12 3.13
C GLY A 75 11.84 7.33 1.81
N TYR A 76 12.56 8.43 1.71
CA TYR A 76 13.39 8.80 0.57
C TYR A 76 14.86 8.42 0.80
N PRO A 77 15.68 8.39 -0.27
CA PRO A 77 17.12 8.13 -0.16
C PRO A 77 17.87 9.10 0.76
N ASP A 78 17.32 10.29 1.01
CA ASP A 78 17.87 11.31 1.91
C ASP A 78 17.54 11.05 3.40
N GLN A 79 17.04 9.86 3.75
CA GLN A 79 16.63 9.48 5.11
C GLN A 79 15.48 10.31 5.69
N THR A 80 14.68 10.96 4.84
CA THR A 80 13.45 11.67 5.26
C THR A 80 12.20 10.88 4.89
N PHE A 81 11.09 11.13 5.57
CA PHE A 81 9.77 10.65 5.22
C PHE A 81 8.91 11.70 4.52
N LYS A 82 9.22 12.99 4.74
CA LYS A 82 8.48 14.16 4.27
C LYS A 82 7.01 14.10 4.69
N PRO A 83 6.71 14.08 6.02
CA PRO A 83 5.36 13.83 6.54
C PRO A 83 4.31 14.80 6.01
N ASN A 84 4.69 16.07 5.82
CA ASN A 84 3.80 17.13 5.34
C ASN A 84 3.72 17.23 3.82
N ARG A 85 4.46 16.40 3.06
CA ARG A 85 4.33 16.36 1.62
C ARG A 85 2.99 15.71 1.26
N THR A 86 2.27 16.29 0.31
CA THR A 86 1.10 15.65 -0.27
C THR A 86 1.46 14.34 -0.98
N ILE A 87 0.51 13.41 -1.02
CA ILE A 87 0.67 12.08 -1.61
C ILE A 87 -0.18 11.97 -2.88
N THR A 88 0.30 11.24 -3.89
CA THR A 88 -0.48 11.00 -5.11
C THR A 88 -1.46 9.85 -4.93
N ARG A 89 -2.45 9.78 -5.83
CA ARG A 89 -3.39 8.65 -5.89
C ARG A 89 -2.70 7.30 -6.09
N ALA A 90 -1.67 7.24 -6.94
CA ALA A 90 -0.90 6.02 -7.16
C ALA A 90 -0.09 5.60 -5.93
N GLU A 91 0.55 6.56 -5.26
CA GLU A 91 1.27 6.31 -4.01
C GLU A 91 0.31 5.78 -2.94
N PHE A 92 -0.86 6.41 -2.77
CA PHE A 92 -1.85 5.97 -1.80
C PHE A 92 -2.41 4.56 -2.10
N ALA A 93 -2.72 4.26 -3.37
CA ALA A 93 -3.17 2.94 -3.80
C ALA A 93 -2.14 1.84 -3.49
N LYS A 94 -0.86 2.09 -3.79
CA LYS A 94 0.23 1.15 -3.44
C LYS A 94 0.32 0.92 -1.93
N VAL A 95 0.27 1.98 -1.13
CA VAL A 95 0.37 1.84 0.32
C VAL A 95 -0.80 1.02 0.86
N LEU A 96 -2.02 1.19 0.35
CA LEU A 96 -3.16 0.34 0.72
C LEU A 96 -2.95 -1.13 0.36
N VAL A 97 -2.53 -1.43 -0.86
CA VAL A 97 -2.26 -2.81 -1.31
C VAL A 97 -1.27 -3.50 -0.37
N LYS A 98 -0.19 -2.81 -0.02
CA LYS A 98 0.85 -3.37 0.86
C LYS A 98 0.42 -3.42 2.33
N ALA A 99 -0.25 -2.38 2.83
CA ALA A 99 -0.68 -2.33 4.23
C ALA A 99 -1.74 -3.40 4.55
N PHE A 100 -2.69 -3.62 3.64
CA PHE A 100 -3.73 -4.65 3.77
C PHE A 100 -3.31 -6.02 3.24
N GLU A 101 -2.06 -6.18 2.77
CA GLU A 101 -1.53 -7.45 2.25
C GLU A 101 -2.41 -8.08 1.17
N LEU A 102 -2.95 -7.23 0.29
CA LEU A 102 -3.88 -7.69 -0.73
C LEU A 102 -3.17 -8.62 -1.70
N GLU A 103 -3.80 -9.77 -1.96
CA GLU A 103 -3.33 -10.69 -2.97
C GLU A 103 -3.31 -10.02 -4.35
N ALA A 104 -2.19 -10.16 -5.06
CA ALA A 104 -2.06 -9.64 -6.41
C ALA A 104 -3.13 -10.26 -7.31
N LYS A 105 -3.88 -9.41 -7.99
CA LYS A 105 -5.01 -9.83 -8.82
C LYS A 105 -5.11 -8.95 -10.05
N ASP A 106 -5.36 -9.58 -11.19
CA ASP A 106 -5.57 -8.87 -12.44
C ASP A 106 -6.86 -8.03 -12.34
N GLY A 107 -6.70 -6.72 -12.43
CA GLY A 107 -7.80 -5.76 -12.48
C GLY A 107 -7.69 -4.86 -13.69
N LYS A 108 -8.46 -3.77 -13.67
CA LYS A 108 -8.47 -2.80 -14.76
C LYS A 108 -7.13 -2.07 -14.84
N VAL A 109 -6.52 -2.12 -16.03
CA VAL A 109 -5.40 -1.24 -16.40
C VAL A 109 -5.99 -0.04 -17.14
N PHE A 110 -5.88 1.14 -16.53
CA PHE A 110 -6.29 2.41 -17.13
C PHE A 110 -5.23 2.86 -18.14
N GLU A 111 -5.63 3.62 -19.16
CA GLU A 111 -4.73 4.04 -20.23
C GLU A 111 -3.53 4.83 -19.70
N ASP A 112 -3.77 5.73 -18.74
CA ASP A 112 -2.76 6.54 -18.07
C ASP A 112 -1.92 5.79 -17.02
N THR A 113 -2.17 4.49 -16.83
CA THR A 113 -1.43 3.63 -15.89
C THR A 113 -0.63 2.54 -16.58
N ALA A 114 -0.84 2.29 -17.88
CA ALA A 114 -0.27 1.15 -18.60
C ALA A 114 1.27 1.07 -18.55
N SER A 115 1.95 2.23 -18.48
CA SER A 115 3.42 2.33 -18.34
C SER A 115 3.86 2.93 -16.99
N HIS A 116 2.94 3.04 -16.03
CA HIS A 116 3.20 3.67 -14.74
C HIS A 116 3.81 2.67 -13.75
N TRP A 117 4.74 3.11 -12.89
CA TRP A 117 5.41 2.23 -11.91
C TRP A 117 4.44 1.57 -10.92
N ALA A 118 3.28 2.19 -10.68
CA ALA A 118 2.24 1.69 -9.79
C ALA A 118 1.17 0.85 -10.50
N LYS A 119 1.35 0.48 -11.78
CA LYS A 119 0.33 -0.18 -12.60
C LYS A 119 -0.27 -1.40 -11.90
N ASP A 120 0.58 -2.29 -11.38
CA ASP A 120 0.13 -3.57 -10.81
C ASP A 120 -0.57 -3.37 -9.46
N ASP A 121 -0.10 -2.43 -8.64
CA ASP A 121 -0.77 -2.07 -7.38
C ASP A 121 -2.14 -1.43 -7.65
N ILE A 122 -2.23 -0.54 -8.63
CA ILE A 122 -3.50 0.09 -9.07
C ILE A 122 -4.46 -0.99 -9.58
N ALA A 123 -4.00 -1.87 -10.48
CA ALA A 123 -4.83 -2.95 -11.01
C ALA A 123 -5.32 -3.88 -9.89
N THR A 124 -4.45 -4.24 -8.94
CA THR A 124 -4.81 -5.05 -7.77
C THR A 124 -5.87 -4.36 -6.92
N ALA A 125 -5.66 -3.09 -6.54
CA ALA A 125 -6.65 -2.33 -5.76
C ALA A 125 -7.99 -2.21 -6.51
N ASN A 126 -7.98 -2.12 -7.84
CA ASN A 126 -9.21 -2.10 -8.62
C ASN A 126 -9.92 -3.47 -8.59
N ALA A 127 -9.17 -4.57 -8.71
CA ALA A 127 -9.72 -5.92 -8.69
C ALA A 127 -10.34 -6.32 -7.33
N HIS A 128 -9.91 -5.66 -6.26
CA HIS A 128 -10.49 -5.75 -4.91
C HIS A 128 -11.61 -4.71 -4.68
N GLY A 129 -11.99 -3.93 -5.69
CA GLY A 129 -13.07 -2.94 -5.60
C GLY A 129 -12.73 -1.69 -4.80
N ILE A 130 -11.47 -1.52 -4.37
CA ILE A 130 -11.01 -0.41 -3.52
C ILE A 130 -11.00 0.89 -4.30
N ILE A 131 -10.51 0.86 -5.54
CA ILE A 131 -10.38 2.05 -6.39
C ILE A 131 -11.30 2.03 -7.61
N LYS A 132 -11.68 3.24 -8.01
CA LYS A 132 -12.26 3.55 -9.32
C LYS A 132 -11.45 4.67 -9.97
N GLY A 133 -11.43 4.69 -11.30
CA GLY A 133 -10.88 5.81 -12.06
C GLY A 133 -11.83 7.01 -12.06
N TYR A 134 -11.33 8.15 -12.53
CA TYR A 134 -12.19 9.30 -12.86
C TYR A 134 -13.13 9.00 -14.02
N SER A 135 -12.74 8.07 -14.88
CA SER A 135 -13.56 7.50 -15.93
C SER A 135 -13.20 6.04 -16.14
N ASP A 136 -13.86 5.41 -17.11
CA ASP A 136 -13.49 4.08 -17.55
C ASP A 136 -12.11 3.97 -18.21
N GLN A 137 -11.45 5.07 -18.51
CA GLN A 137 -10.15 5.06 -19.20
C GLN A 137 -9.03 5.70 -18.37
N LYS A 138 -9.38 6.57 -17.40
CA LYS A 138 -8.41 7.42 -16.69
C LYS A 138 -8.45 7.24 -15.18
N PHE A 139 -7.31 6.96 -14.57
CA PHE A 139 -7.16 6.87 -13.11
C PHE A 139 -6.64 8.16 -12.44
N GLY A 140 -5.77 8.90 -13.13
CA GLY A 140 -5.05 10.05 -12.58
C GLY A 140 -3.97 9.64 -11.57
N PRO A 141 -2.99 8.77 -11.91
CA PRO A 141 -2.03 8.22 -10.95
C PRO A 141 -1.12 9.28 -10.28
N ASN A 142 -0.82 10.35 -11.00
CA ASN A 142 0.08 11.42 -10.54
C ASN A 142 -0.67 12.58 -9.87
N ASP A 143 -2.00 12.56 -9.88
CA ASP A 143 -2.78 13.61 -9.23
C ASP A 143 -2.71 13.43 -7.71
N LEU A 144 -2.70 14.54 -6.98
CA LEU A 144 -2.78 14.53 -5.53
C LEU A 144 -4.14 13.97 -5.10
N ILE A 145 -4.13 13.11 -4.07
CA ILE A 145 -5.37 12.50 -3.59
C ILE A 145 -6.09 13.45 -2.63
N THR A 146 -7.39 13.64 -2.85
CA THR A 146 -8.22 14.41 -1.92
C THR A 146 -8.61 13.60 -0.70
N ARG A 147 -8.99 14.27 0.39
CA ARG A 147 -9.37 13.60 1.64
C ARG A 147 -10.66 12.78 1.51
N GLU A 148 -11.63 13.23 0.71
CA GLU A 148 -12.83 12.43 0.42
C GLU A 148 -12.51 11.16 -0.41
N GLN A 149 -11.50 11.21 -1.29
CA GLN A 149 -11.01 10.03 -2.01
C GLN A 149 -10.29 9.05 -1.07
N VAL A 150 -9.50 9.57 -0.13
CA VAL A 150 -8.85 8.76 0.93
C VAL A 150 -9.91 8.01 1.73
N ALA A 151 -10.96 8.69 2.18
CA ALA A 151 -12.05 8.07 2.93
C ALA A 151 -12.67 6.91 2.14
N VAL A 152 -13.08 7.15 0.90
CA VAL A 152 -13.68 6.11 0.04
C VAL A 152 -12.77 4.92 -0.20
N MET A 153 -11.49 5.14 -0.44
CA MET A 153 -10.56 4.04 -0.67
C MET A 153 -10.32 3.22 0.61
N VAL A 154 -10.18 3.88 1.76
CA VAL A 154 -9.91 3.22 3.04
C VAL A 154 -11.13 2.44 3.54
N THR A 155 -12.34 3.00 3.42
CA THR A 155 -13.56 2.29 3.84
C THR A 155 -13.78 1.02 3.04
N ARG A 156 -13.49 1.05 1.74
CA ARG A 156 -13.54 -0.13 0.87
C ARG A 156 -12.45 -1.14 1.20
N ALA A 157 -11.22 -0.69 1.43
CA ALA A 157 -10.10 -1.56 1.80
C ALA A 157 -10.35 -2.27 3.14
N ALA A 158 -10.89 -1.56 4.13
CA ALA A 158 -11.26 -2.11 5.43
C ALA A 158 -12.62 -2.81 5.44
N ASN A 159 -13.33 -2.87 4.30
CA ASN A 159 -14.67 -3.43 4.16
C ASN A 159 -15.63 -2.95 5.27
N LEU A 160 -15.62 -1.63 5.54
CA LEU A 160 -16.44 -1.04 6.59
C LEU A 160 -17.92 -1.16 6.23
N THR A 161 -18.74 -1.37 7.26
CA THR A 161 -20.19 -1.30 7.11
C THR A 161 -20.61 0.15 6.81
N ALA A 162 -21.57 0.31 5.91
CA ALA A 162 -22.13 1.63 5.60
C ALA A 162 -22.77 2.21 6.88
N SER A 163 -22.49 3.49 7.15
CA SER A 163 -23.13 4.21 8.23
C SER A 163 -24.43 4.82 7.74
N ASP A 164 -25.50 4.70 8.53
CA ASP A 164 -26.76 5.42 8.29
C ASP A 164 -26.70 6.86 8.84
N GLN A 165 -25.61 7.25 9.50
CA GLN A 165 -25.45 8.58 10.08
C GLN A 165 -24.83 9.56 9.07
N ALA A 166 -25.26 10.81 9.13
CA ALA A 166 -24.60 11.87 8.38
C ALA A 166 -23.21 12.16 8.98
N PRO A 167 -22.20 12.53 8.16
CA PRO A 167 -20.92 13.01 8.67
C PRO A 167 -21.12 14.21 9.59
N VAL A 168 -20.39 14.26 10.71
CA VAL A 168 -20.48 15.35 11.68
C VAL A 168 -19.22 16.23 11.58
N PHE A 169 -19.10 16.94 10.45
CA PHE A 169 -18.05 17.95 10.24
C PHE A 169 -18.67 19.30 9.91
N THR A 170 -17.95 20.38 10.23
CA THR A 170 -18.45 21.76 10.02
C THR A 170 -18.64 22.11 8.54
N ASP A 171 -17.93 21.41 7.66
CA ASP A 171 -17.92 21.54 6.20
C ASP A 171 -18.55 20.32 5.49
N SER A 172 -19.39 19.55 6.18
CA SER A 172 -20.01 18.35 5.58
C SER A 172 -20.82 18.63 4.30
N ALA A 173 -21.30 19.86 4.12
CA ALA A 173 -21.98 20.29 2.90
C ALA A 173 -21.07 20.37 1.66
N GLU A 174 -19.75 20.38 1.85
CA GLU A 174 -18.75 20.38 0.77
C GLU A 174 -18.37 18.95 0.35
N ILE A 175 -18.78 17.92 1.11
CA ILE A 175 -18.49 16.53 0.77
C ILE A 175 -19.31 16.14 -0.46
N SER A 176 -18.64 15.62 -1.48
CA SER A 176 -19.33 15.14 -2.68
C SER A 176 -20.30 14.00 -2.34
N ASP A 177 -21.47 13.97 -2.97
CA ASP A 177 -22.51 12.96 -2.73
C ASP A 177 -21.98 11.52 -2.75
N TRP A 178 -21.07 11.21 -3.68
CA TRP A 178 -20.47 9.88 -3.83
C TRP A 178 -19.52 9.47 -2.68
N ALA A 179 -19.11 10.43 -1.84
CA ALA A 179 -18.19 10.22 -0.73
C ALA A 179 -18.88 10.30 0.65
N GLN A 180 -20.10 10.84 0.75
CA GLN A 180 -20.76 11.09 2.04
C GLN A 180 -20.83 9.85 2.93
N GLU A 181 -21.31 8.73 2.37
CA GLU A 181 -21.41 7.46 3.12
C GLU A 181 -20.04 6.98 3.62
N ALA A 182 -19.02 7.01 2.76
CA ALA A 182 -17.68 6.57 3.16
C ALA A 182 -17.05 7.49 4.21
N VAL A 183 -17.27 8.81 4.10
CA VAL A 183 -16.78 9.75 5.11
C VAL A 183 -17.49 9.51 6.45
N ALA A 184 -18.79 9.27 6.45
CA ALA A 184 -19.55 8.91 7.65
C ALA A 184 -19.03 7.60 8.27
N SER A 185 -18.93 6.51 7.49
CA SER A 185 -18.42 5.22 7.98
C SER A 185 -16.99 5.33 8.53
N ALA A 186 -16.11 6.07 7.87
CA ALA A 186 -14.74 6.28 8.34
C ALA A 186 -14.68 7.10 9.63
N ALA A 187 -15.58 8.07 9.80
CA ALA A 187 -15.67 8.86 11.01
C ALA A 187 -16.25 8.07 12.18
N GLU A 188 -17.34 7.31 11.96
CA GLU A 188 -17.94 6.45 12.96
C GLU A 188 -16.97 5.37 13.45
N ALA A 189 -16.18 4.79 12.53
CA ALA A 189 -15.14 3.82 12.87
C ALA A 189 -13.90 4.45 13.56
N GLY A 190 -13.85 5.77 13.75
CA GLY A 190 -12.71 6.48 14.34
C GLY A 190 -11.44 6.44 13.47
N ILE A 191 -11.58 6.12 12.18
CA ILE A 191 -10.48 6.08 11.21
C ILE A 191 -10.12 7.51 10.78
N ILE A 192 -11.12 8.36 10.54
CA ILE A 192 -10.95 9.78 10.22
C ILE A 192 -11.70 10.67 11.22
N ASN A 193 -10.97 11.52 11.94
CA ASN A 193 -11.54 12.38 13.00
C ASN A 193 -11.69 13.85 12.60
N GLY A 194 -11.41 14.20 11.34
CA GLY A 194 -11.33 15.60 10.90
C GLY A 194 -10.14 16.35 11.51
N TYR A 195 -10.17 17.68 11.40
CA TYR A 195 -9.18 18.61 11.94
C TYR A 195 -9.63 19.20 13.29
N PRO A 196 -8.71 19.79 14.07
CA PRO A 196 -9.04 20.41 15.37
C PRO A 196 -10.08 21.53 15.31
N ASP A 197 -10.27 22.17 14.15
CA ASP A 197 -11.29 23.19 13.91
C ASP A 197 -12.69 22.61 13.60
N GLY A 198 -12.82 21.28 13.60
CA GLY A 198 -14.06 20.56 13.31
C GLY A 198 -14.32 20.31 11.81
N SER A 199 -13.41 20.74 10.92
CA SER A 199 -13.55 20.53 9.47
C SER A 199 -13.04 19.15 9.03
N PHE A 200 -13.55 18.66 7.89
CA PHE A 200 -13.04 17.47 7.20
C PHE A 200 -12.11 17.84 6.03
N GLN A 201 -12.34 18.98 5.37
CA GLN A 201 -11.69 19.48 4.16
C GLN A 201 -11.74 18.47 2.99
N PRO A 202 -12.94 18.15 2.45
CA PRO A 202 -13.12 17.04 1.51
C PRO A 202 -12.26 17.14 0.25
N GLN A 203 -12.14 18.33 -0.35
CA GLN A 203 -11.30 18.57 -1.53
C GLN A 203 -9.84 18.91 -1.19
N GLY A 204 -9.50 19.01 0.09
CA GLY A 204 -8.12 19.20 0.54
C GLY A 204 -7.26 17.98 0.17
N ASN A 205 -5.99 18.21 -0.19
CA ASN A 205 -5.07 17.13 -0.54
C ASN A 205 -4.48 16.50 0.72
N ALA A 206 -4.48 15.17 0.80
CA ALA A 206 -3.91 14.46 1.93
C ALA A 206 -2.37 14.48 1.90
N THR A 207 -1.78 14.63 3.08
CA THR A 207 -0.35 14.48 3.32
C THR A 207 0.04 13.01 3.54
N ARG A 208 1.33 12.71 3.42
CA ARG A 208 1.88 11.37 3.71
C ARG A 208 1.65 10.96 5.17
N ALA A 209 1.72 11.90 6.12
CA ALA A 209 1.45 11.64 7.53
C ALA A 209 -0.02 11.29 7.80
N GLU A 210 -0.94 12.00 7.14
CA GLU A 210 -2.37 11.72 7.22
C GLU A 210 -2.69 10.37 6.61
N ALA A 211 -2.18 10.09 5.40
CA ALA A 211 -2.34 8.79 4.76
C ALA A 211 -1.85 7.65 5.66
N ALA A 212 -0.65 7.77 6.23
CA ALA A 212 -0.10 6.75 7.13
C ALA A 212 -0.97 6.54 8.36
N THR A 213 -1.44 7.61 8.99
CA THR A 213 -2.26 7.51 10.20
C THR A 213 -3.64 6.94 9.93
N ILE A 214 -4.28 7.34 8.83
CA ILE A 214 -5.60 6.83 8.44
C ILE A 214 -5.50 5.33 8.13
N ILE A 215 -4.51 4.91 7.35
CA ILE A 215 -4.30 3.49 7.03
C ILE A 215 -4.01 2.69 8.30
N MET A 216 -3.14 3.19 9.19
CA MET A 216 -2.85 2.51 10.45
C MET A 216 -4.05 2.37 11.39
N ARG A 217 -5.02 3.29 11.34
CA ARG A 217 -6.27 3.15 12.09
C ARG A 217 -7.20 2.13 11.45
N ALA A 218 -7.18 2.03 10.13
CA ALA A 218 -8.06 1.13 9.39
C ALA A 218 -7.62 -0.36 9.43
N ILE A 219 -6.34 -0.64 9.67
CA ILE A 219 -5.81 -2.02 9.78
C ILE A 219 -5.74 -2.54 11.22
N LYS A 220 -6.16 -1.75 12.21
CA LYS A 220 -6.08 -2.10 13.63
C LYS A 220 -7.22 -3.01 14.08
#